data_AF-A0A2V7JRT6-F1
#
_entry.id   AF-A0A2V7JRT6-F1
#
_cell.length_a   1.000
_cell.length_b   1.000
_cell.length_c   1.000
_cell.angle_alpha   90.00
_cell.angle_beta   90.00
_cell.angle_gamma   90.00
#
_symmetry.space_group_name_H-M   'P 1'
#
loop_
_entity.id
_entity.type
_entity.pdbx_description
1 polymer ?
#
loop_
_entity_poly.entity_id
_entity_poly.type
_entity_poly.pdbx_seq_one_letter_code
_entity_poly.pdbx_strand_id
1 'polypeptide(L)'
;MLALTSVDTGEPGAESGAGGGPGERVLPIWIGPAEASAIAMELAGVKFARPLTHDLLKQVILGLGADLRKVIITQVKDNTYYAELHIYRGDAVIQIDARPSDSIAVALRLKAPIYTSDSLLALTSVDTGEPGAESGAGGGPGGPGAPGKFTP
;
A
#
# COMPACT_ATOMS: atom_id res chain seq x y z
N MET A 1 4.14 5.20 -5.93
CA MET A 1 3.59 5.41 -4.58
C MET A 1 2.67 4.24 -4.31
N LEU A 2 2.91 3.51 -3.23
CA LEU A 2 2.01 2.49 -2.73
C LEU A 2 1.19 3.11 -1.58
N ALA A 3 -0.13 2.93 -1.64
CA ALA A 3 -1.06 3.35 -0.60
C ALA A 3 -1.46 2.11 0.20
N LEU A 4 -1.07 2.05 1.48
CA LEU A 4 -1.58 1.03 2.39
C LEU A 4 -2.69 1.64 3.23
N THR A 5 -3.84 0.98 3.22
CA THR A 5 -4.99 1.36 4.01
C THR A 5 -4.94 0.63 5.35
N SER A 6 -5.45 1.27 6.40
CA SER A 6 -5.58 0.63 7.71
C SER A 6 -6.38 -0.67 7.57
N VAL A 7 -5.75 -1.82 7.83
CA VAL A 7 -6.45 -3.10 7.98
C VAL A 7 -6.88 -3.19 9.43
N ASP A 8 -8.19 -3.29 9.64
CA ASP A 8 -8.86 -3.38 10.93
C ASP A 8 -8.07 -4.27 11.91
N THR A 9 -7.50 -3.66 12.95
CA THR A 9 -6.88 -4.37 14.06
C THR A 9 -8.02 -4.99 14.85
N GLY A 10 -8.39 -6.22 14.52
CA GLY A 10 -9.39 -6.97 15.27
C GLY A 10 -8.96 -7.23 16.71
N GLU A 11 -9.21 -6.27 17.61
CA GLU A 11 -9.40 -6.49 19.04
C GLU A 11 -10.74 -5.84 19.46
N PRO A 12 -11.70 -6.61 20.00
CA PRO A 12 -12.97 -6.06 20.44
C PRO A 12 -12.79 -5.37 21.79
N GLY A 13 -12.87 -4.03 21.81
CA GLY A 13 -13.25 -3.29 23.01
C GLY A 13 -12.23 -2.30 23.59
N ALA A 14 -11.79 -1.32 22.80
CA ALA A 14 -11.20 -0.11 23.37
C ALA A 14 -11.68 1.14 22.60
N GLU A 15 -12.78 1.73 23.04
CA GLU A 15 -13.09 3.13 22.74
C GLU A 15 -12.24 4.04 23.63
N SER A 16 -11.49 4.98 23.05
CA SER A 16 -11.17 6.28 23.67
C SER A 16 -10.34 7.17 22.73
N GLY A 17 -10.96 8.25 22.25
CA GLY A 17 -10.36 9.59 22.35
C GLY A 17 -9.63 10.18 21.14
N ALA A 18 -10.31 11.14 20.51
CA ALA A 18 -9.80 12.28 19.74
C ALA A 18 -9.28 12.06 18.30
N GLY A 19 -10.11 12.51 17.34
CA GLY A 19 -9.65 13.14 16.10
C GLY A 19 -9.81 12.33 14.82
N GLY A 20 -10.90 12.60 14.09
CA GLY A 20 -11.11 12.17 12.69
C GLY A 20 -12.24 11.18 12.53
N GLY A 21 -13.30 11.55 11.78
CA GLY A 21 -14.31 10.60 11.31
C GLY A 21 -13.71 9.54 10.37
N PRO A 22 -14.51 8.58 9.86
CA PRO A 22 -14.00 7.44 9.09
C PRO A 22 -13.57 7.90 7.69
N GLY A 23 -12.39 8.50 7.61
CA GLY A 23 -11.63 8.70 6.38
C GLY A 23 -10.69 7.52 6.18
N GLU A 24 -10.52 7.11 4.93
CA GLU A 24 -9.57 6.07 4.55
C GLU A 24 -8.14 6.57 4.83
N ARG A 25 -7.55 6.16 5.96
CA ARG A 25 -6.17 6.53 6.31
C ARG A 25 -5.21 5.74 5.43
N VAL A 26 -4.40 6.46 4.67
CA VAL A 26 -3.40 5.91 3.76
C VAL A 26 -1.99 6.18 4.27
N LEU A 27 -1.15 5.13 4.33
CA LEU A 27 0.31 5.24 4.51
C LEU A 27 0.99 5.26 3.13
N PRO A 28 1.49 6.42 2.66
CA PRO A 28 2.14 6.50 1.36
C PRO A 28 3.61 6.06 1.43
N ILE A 29 4.00 5.12 0.57
CA ILE A 29 5.38 4.61 0.49
C ILE A 29 5.92 4.75 -0.93
N TRP A 30 7.12 5.33 -1.05
CA TRP A 30 7.82 5.50 -2.32
C TRP A 30 8.68 4.27 -2.58
N ILE A 31 8.51 3.68 -3.77
CA ILE A 31 9.21 2.48 -4.20
C ILE A 31 9.76 2.69 -5.61
N GLY A 32 10.83 1.98 -5.95
CA GLY A 32 11.43 2.06 -7.27
C GLY A 32 10.57 1.38 -8.36
N PRO A 33 10.87 1.64 -9.64
CA PRO A 33 10.10 1.08 -10.76
C PRO A 33 10.12 -0.46 -10.82
N ALA A 34 11.26 -1.08 -10.47
CA ALA A 34 11.40 -2.53 -10.48
C ALA A 34 10.49 -3.18 -9.41
N GLU A 35 10.48 -2.62 -8.20
CA GLU A 35 9.61 -3.08 -7.13
C GLU A 35 8.12 -2.86 -7.47
N ALA A 36 7.78 -1.69 -8.00
CA ALA A 36 6.42 -1.37 -8.43
C ALA A 36 5.92 -2.35 -9.49
N SER A 37 6.77 -2.68 -10.48
CA SER A 37 6.44 -3.66 -11.52
C SER A 37 6.20 -5.05 -10.93
N ALA A 38 7.05 -5.51 -10.01
CA ALA A 38 6.90 -6.82 -9.37
C ALA A 38 5.60 -6.97 -8.56
N ILE A 39 5.15 -5.89 -7.92
CA ILE A 39 3.86 -5.82 -7.22
C ILE A 39 2.70 -5.78 -8.21
N ALA A 40 2.76 -4.89 -9.21
CA ALA A 40 1.69 -4.71 -10.19
C ALA A 40 1.42 -6.00 -10.99
N MET A 41 2.45 -6.74 -11.37
CA MET A 41 2.31 -8.02 -12.08
C MET A 41 1.59 -9.07 -11.24
N GLU A 42 1.86 -9.14 -9.93
CA GLU A 42 1.17 -10.07 -9.03
C GLU A 42 -0.29 -9.68 -8.85
N LEU A 43 -0.58 -8.39 -8.63
CA LEU A 43 -1.94 -7.87 -8.54
C LEU A 43 -2.75 -8.10 -9.82
N ALA A 44 -2.11 -7.98 -10.99
CA ALA A 44 -2.70 -8.28 -12.28
C ALA A 44 -2.80 -9.79 -12.57
N GLY A 45 -2.31 -10.65 -11.67
CA GLY A 45 -2.37 -12.11 -11.83
C GLY A 45 -1.50 -12.67 -12.96
N VAL A 46 -0.51 -11.91 -13.44
CA VAL A 46 0.37 -12.32 -14.55
C VAL A 46 1.19 -13.54 -14.14
N LYS A 47 1.20 -14.58 -14.98
CA LYS A 47 1.96 -15.80 -14.76
C LYS A 47 3.09 -15.93 -15.77
N PHE A 48 4.29 -16.20 -15.26
CA PHE A 48 5.50 -16.39 -16.04
C PHE A 48 5.87 -17.88 -16.13
N ALA A 49 6.54 -18.28 -17.21
CA ALA A 49 6.99 -19.65 -17.41
C ALA A 49 8.07 -20.09 -16.39
N ARG A 50 8.79 -19.12 -15.80
CA ARG A 50 9.79 -19.33 -14.76
C ARG A 50 9.49 -18.41 -13.57
N PRO A 51 9.77 -18.85 -12.34
CA PRO A 51 9.54 -18.02 -11.16
C PRO A 51 10.45 -16.79 -11.18
N LEU A 52 9.88 -15.63 -10.86
CA LEU A 52 10.65 -14.41 -10.59
C LEU A 52 11.17 -14.43 -9.15
N THR A 53 11.90 -13.39 -8.75
CA THR A 53 12.57 -13.33 -7.45
C THR A 53 11.63 -13.54 -6.25
N HIS A 54 10.49 -12.85 -6.21
CA HIS A 54 9.53 -13.00 -5.12
C HIS A 54 8.76 -14.33 -5.17
N ASP A 55 8.61 -14.93 -6.37
CA ASP A 55 8.07 -16.30 -6.49
C ASP A 55 9.06 -17.32 -5.95
N LEU A 56 10.35 -17.17 -6.28
CA LEU A 56 11.43 -18.00 -5.73
C LEU A 56 11.45 -17.91 -4.21
N LEU A 57 11.39 -16.70 -3.63
CA LEU A 57 11.38 -16.53 -2.18
C LEU A 57 10.16 -17.21 -1.52
N LYS A 58 8.97 -17.09 -2.13
CA LYS A 58 7.79 -17.86 -1.71
C LYS A 58 8.08 -19.37 -1.70
N GLN A 59 8.66 -19.91 -2.78
CA GLN A 59 8.99 -21.34 -2.85
C GLN A 59 10.02 -21.76 -1.81
N VAL A 60 10.99 -20.89 -1.49
CA VAL A 60 11.98 -21.14 -0.43
C VAL A 60 11.30 -21.21 0.95
N ILE A 61 10.42 -20.25 1.27
CA ILE A 61 9.69 -20.24 2.56
C ILE A 61 8.87 -21.52 2.71
N LEU A 62 8.06 -21.86 1.69
CA LEU A 62 7.23 -23.06 1.70
C LEU A 62 8.05 -24.35 1.71
N GLY A 63 9.13 -24.41 0.93
CA GLY A 63 10.01 -25.58 0.82
C GLY A 63 10.77 -25.89 2.11
N LEU A 64 11.00 -24.89 2.96
CA LEU A 64 11.56 -25.06 4.31
C LEU A 64 10.51 -25.50 5.35
N GLY A 65 9.26 -25.68 4.94
CA GLY A 65 8.13 -26.01 5.83
C GLY A 65 7.73 -24.83 6.70
N ALA A 66 7.92 -23.61 6.22
CA ALA A 66 7.57 -22.38 6.92
C ALA A 66 6.42 -21.65 6.24
N ASP A 67 5.79 -20.74 6.97
CA ASP A 67 4.66 -19.95 6.52
C ASP A 67 4.83 -18.47 6.88
N LEU A 68 4.55 -17.57 5.93
CA LEU A 68 4.57 -16.13 6.22
C LEU A 68 3.20 -15.73 6.77
N ARG A 69 3.12 -15.48 8.08
CA ARG A 69 1.83 -15.16 8.71
C ARG A 69 1.45 -13.70 8.67
N LYS A 70 2.44 -12.81 8.68
CA LYS A 70 2.20 -11.37 8.58
C LYS A 70 3.44 -10.62 8.13
N VAL A 71 3.20 -9.45 7.56
CA VAL A 71 4.20 -8.39 7.37
C VAL A 71 3.83 -7.23 8.27
N ILE A 72 4.81 -6.61 8.92
CA ILE A 72 4.59 -5.39 9.72
C ILE A 72 5.49 -4.30 9.16
N ILE A 73 4.92 -3.16 8.79
CA ILE A 73 5.70 -1.94 8.53
C ILE A 73 5.89 -1.26 9.88
N THR A 74 7.13 -1.26 10.35
CA THR A 74 7.44 -1.02 11.76
C THR A 74 7.67 0.46 12.04
N GLN A 75 8.46 1.13 11.20
CA GLN A 75 8.89 2.50 11.45
C GLN A 75 9.34 3.21 10.17
N VAL A 76 9.48 4.53 10.28
CA VAL A 76 10.20 5.38 9.34
C VAL A 76 11.32 6.10 10.07
N LYS A 77 12.52 6.09 9.50
CA LYS A 77 13.69 6.83 10.00
C LYS A 77 14.41 7.44 8.81
N ASP A 78 14.68 8.74 8.88
CA ASP A 78 15.38 9.47 7.80
C ASP A 78 14.75 9.19 6.42
N ASN A 79 13.41 9.30 6.34
CA ASN A 79 12.59 8.99 5.16
C ASN A 79 12.71 7.55 4.63
N THR A 80 13.31 6.64 5.39
CA THR A 80 13.46 5.22 5.06
C THR A 80 12.48 4.41 5.91
N TYR A 81 11.57 3.72 5.24
CA TYR A 81 10.62 2.82 5.89
C TYR A 81 11.23 1.43 6.09
N TYR A 82 10.89 0.82 7.22
CA TYR A 82 11.32 -0.53 7.61
C TYR A 82 10.11 -1.45 7.70
N ALA A 83 10.31 -2.72 7.37
CA ALA A 83 9.30 -3.73 7.50
C ALA A 83 9.91 -5.06 7.98
N GLU A 84 9.07 -5.90 8.56
CA GLU A 84 9.44 -7.23 9.03
C GLU A 84 8.52 -8.27 8.43
N LEU A 85 9.12 -9.36 7.94
CA LEU A 85 8.41 -10.60 7.63
C LEU A 85 8.41 -11.48 8.88
N HIS A 86 7.22 -11.86 9.34
CA HIS A 86 7.05 -12.77 10.48
C HIS A 86 6.76 -14.17 9.96
N ILE A 87 7.81 -14.98 9.84
CA ILE A 87 7.79 -16.33 9.27
C ILE A 87 7.73 -17.36 10.39
N TYR A 88 6.78 -18.28 10.31
CA TYR A 88 6.54 -19.31 11.30
C TYR A 88 7.00 -20.67 10.78
N ARG A 89 7.73 -21.42 11.62
CA ARG A 89 8.12 -22.80 11.33
C ARG A 89 7.92 -23.64 12.60
N GLY A 90 6.80 -24.34 12.67
CA GLY A 90 6.32 -24.92 13.92
C GLY A 90 6.02 -23.81 14.94
N ASP A 91 6.58 -23.93 16.14
CA ASP A 91 6.43 -22.93 17.21
C ASP A 91 7.45 -21.79 17.12
N ALA A 92 8.44 -21.89 16.22
CA ALA A 92 9.45 -20.87 16.05
C ALA A 92 8.91 -19.72 15.18
N VAL A 93 9.15 -18.49 15.65
CA VAL A 93 8.90 -17.25 14.90
C VAL A 93 10.23 -16.65 14.48
N ILE A 94 10.43 -16.50 13.18
CA ILE A 94 11.60 -15.89 12.57
C ILE A 94 11.17 -14.53 12.02
N GLN A 95 11.74 -13.47 12.59
CA GLN A 95 11.53 -12.10 12.14
C GLN A 95 12.68 -11.71 11.21
N ILE A 96 12.35 -11.31 9.99
CA ILE A 96 13.33 -10.90 8.98
C ILE A 96 13.10 -9.43 8.65
N ASP A 97 14.08 -8.58 8.94
CA ASP A 97 14.11 -7.19 8.50
C ASP A 97 14.20 -7.11 6.97
N ALA A 98 13.35 -6.26 6.38
CA ALA A 98 13.24 -6.10 4.94
C ALA A 98 12.68 -4.72 4.57
N ARG A 99 12.87 -4.34 3.31
CA ARG A 99 12.20 -3.17 2.75
C ARG A 99 10.68 -3.45 2.64
N PRO A 100 9.82 -2.43 2.83
CA PRO A 100 8.38 -2.60 2.63
C PRO A 100 8.02 -3.13 1.24
N SER A 101 8.69 -2.65 0.19
CA SER A 101 8.44 -3.08 -1.19
C SER A 101 8.59 -4.59 -1.38
N ASP A 102 9.66 -5.17 -0.86
CA ASP A 102 9.92 -6.61 -0.96
C ASP A 102 8.94 -7.40 -0.10
N SER A 103 8.70 -6.92 1.12
CA SER A 103 7.78 -7.55 2.07
C SER A 103 6.37 -7.66 1.50
N ILE A 104 5.89 -6.58 0.88
CA ILE A 104 4.55 -6.52 0.26
C ILE A 104 4.48 -7.43 -0.97
N ALA A 105 5.50 -7.44 -1.81
CA ALA A 105 5.55 -8.31 -2.99
C ALA A 105 5.49 -9.81 -2.60
N VAL A 106 6.12 -10.20 -1.49
CA VAL A 106 6.04 -11.58 -0.96
C VAL A 106 4.69 -11.84 -0.28
N ALA A 107 4.20 -10.88 0.51
CA ALA A 107 2.91 -11.00 1.21
C ALA A 107 1.76 -11.24 0.23
N LEU A 108 1.71 -10.52 -0.90
CA LEU A 108 0.69 -10.74 -1.93
C LEU A 108 0.72 -12.18 -2.48
N ARG A 109 1.90 -12.74 -2.72
CA ARG A 109 2.08 -14.11 -3.26
C ARG A 109 1.73 -15.20 -2.26
N LEU A 110 1.96 -14.95 -0.98
CA LEU A 110 1.65 -15.86 0.13
C LEU A 110 0.28 -15.57 0.77
N LYS A 111 -0.41 -14.51 0.33
CA LYS A 111 -1.67 -14.01 0.90
C LYS A 111 -1.54 -13.69 2.39
N ALA A 112 -0.38 -13.20 2.80
CA ALA A 112 -0.14 -12.79 4.17
C ALA A 112 -0.70 -11.39 4.41
N PRO A 113 -1.38 -11.13 5.53
CA PRO A 113 -1.83 -9.79 5.91
C PRO A 113 -0.64 -8.86 6.17
N ILE A 114 -0.83 -7.58 5.86
CA ILE A 114 0.14 -6.50 6.06
C ILE A 114 -0.42 -5.55 7.12
N TYR A 115 0.39 -5.22 8.11
CA TYR A 115 0.03 -4.34 9.22
C TYR A 115 0.99 -3.15 9.32
N THR A 116 0.54 -2.13 10.02
CA THR A 116 1.34 -0.98 10.43
C THR A 116 0.76 -0.44 11.74
N SER A 117 1.52 0.40 12.46
CA SER A 117 1.00 1.05 13.66
C SER A 117 0.14 2.28 13.34
N ASP A 118 -0.84 2.57 14.19
CA ASP A 118 -1.62 3.81 14.11
C ASP A 118 -0.74 5.05 14.16
N SER A 119 0.33 5.02 14.97
CA SER A 119 1.27 6.13 15.05
C SER A 119 1.98 6.39 13.73
N LEU A 120 2.33 5.34 12.98
CA LEU A 120 2.97 5.49 11.67
C LEU A 120 1.97 5.97 10.61
N LEU A 121 0.71 5.52 10.69
CA LEU A 121 -0.38 6.04 9.85
C LEU A 121 -0.63 7.53 10.12
N ALA A 122 -0.70 7.95 11.38
CA ALA A 122 -0.98 9.34 11.76
C ALA A 122 0.15 10.31 11.39
N LEU A 123 1.41 9.83 11.36
CA LEU A 123 2.55 10.65 10.97
C LEU A 123 2.54 11.03 9.47
N THR A 124 1.81 10.26 8.65
CA THR A 124 1.98 10.25 7.20
C THR A 124 0.66 10.25 6.43
N SER A 125 -0.47 10.23 7.14
CA SER A 125 -1.80 10.22 6.55
C SER A 125 -2.02 11.49 5.76
N VAL A 126 -2.25 11.30 4.46
CA VAL A 126 -2.82 12.34 3.61
C VAL A 126 -4.33 12.21 3.76
N ASP A 127 -5.00 13.24 4.27
CA ASP A 127 -6.45 13.31 4.22
C ASP A 127 -6.87 13.31 2.75
N THR A 128 -7.41 12.20 2.27
CA THR A 128 -8.08 12.15 0.97
C THR A 128 -9.45 12.82 1.09
N GLY A 129 -9.45 14.12 1.37
CA GLY A 129 -10.63 14.96 1.28
C GLY A 129 -10.98 15.15 -0.20
N GLU A 130 -12.19 14.77 -0.59
CA GLU A 130 -12.74 15.13 -1.90
C GLU A 130 -12.71 16.65 -2.06
N PRO A 131 -12.26 17.21 -3.20
CA PRO A 131 -12.35 18.64 -3.44
C PRO A 131 -13.83 19.04 -3.47
N GLY A 132 -14.25 19.79 -2.46
CA GLY A 132 -15.59 20.35 -2.35
C GLY A 132 -15.93 21.16 -3.60
N ALA A 133 -17.09 20.87 -4.18
CA ALA A 133 -17.65 21.59 -5.31
C ALA A 133 -17.75 23.09 -4.99
N GLU A 134 -16.94 23.91 -5.68
CA GLU A 134 -17.15 25.35 -5.69
C GLU A 134 -18.45 25.65 -6.44
N SER A 135 -19.47 26.03 -5.67
CA SER A 135 -20.68 26.66 -6.18
C SER A 135 -20.42 28.16 -6.33
N GLY A 136 -20.34 28.62 -7.58
CA GLY A 136 -20.28 30.04 -7.94
C GLY A 136 -21.22 30.33 -9.08
N ALA A 137 -22.46 30.70 -8.76
CA ALA A 137 -23.46 31.20 -9.71
C ALA A 137 -23.32 32.71 -9.93
N GLY A 138 -23.46 33.13 -11.20
CA GLY A 138 -23.64 34.52 -11.66
C GLY A 138 -22.60 34.96 -12.69
N GLY A 139 -22.89 35.37 -13.92
CA GLY A 139 -24.12 35.62 -14.68
C GLY A 139 -23.73 35.89 -16.16
N GLY A 140 -24.60 35.57 -17.12
CA GLY A 140 -24.35 35.75 -18.57
C GLY A 140 -24.63 37.17 -19.09
N PRO A 141 -24.93 37.40 -20.40
CA PRO A 141 -24.65 36.62 -21.61
C PRO A 141 -23.98 37.45 -22.75
N GLY A 142 -23.52 36.81 -23.84
CA GLY A 142 -23.14 37.51 -25.09
C GLY A 142 -22.61 36.57 -26.18
N GLY A 143 -23.40 36.35 -27.24
CA GLY A 143 -23.03 35.53 -28.42
C GLY A 143 -22.22 36.29 -29.48
N PRO A 144 -22.26 35.88 -30.76
CA PRO A 144 -21.54 34.73 -31.32
C PRO A 144 -20.49 35.16 -32.37
N GLY A 145 -19.50 34.30 -32.65
CA GLY A 145 -18.55 34.52 -33.75
C GLY A 145 -17.59 33.36 -34.01
N ALA A 146 -17.96 32.47 -34.93
CA ALA A 146 -17.00 31.67 -35.73
C ALA A 146 -16.36 32.60 -36.81
N PRO A 147 -15.27 32.26 -37.54
CA PRO A 147 -14.79 30.91 -37.89
C PRO A 147 -13.25 30.72 -37.95
N GLY A 148 -12.80 29.51 -38.31
CA GLY A 148 -11.53 29.33 -39.02
C GLY A 148 -10.69 28.13 -38.60
N LYS A 149 -10.85 27.01 -39.31
CA LYS A 149 -9.84 25.93 -39.34
C LYS A 149 -8.61 26.41 -40.11
N PHE A 150 -7.42 26.14 -39.59
CA PHE A 150 -6.19 26.20 -40.37
C PHE A 150 -5.34 24.97 -40.04
N THR A 151 -5.18 24.11 -41.03
CA THR A 151 -4.19 23.02 -41.11
C THR A 151 -3.29 23.33 -42.30
N PRO A 152 -1.97 23.12 -42.23
CA PRO A 152 -1.19 22.79 -43.41
C PRO A 152 -1.46 21.35 -43.87
#